data_AF-A0A353DW32-F1
#
_entry.id   AF-A0A353DW32-F1
#
_cell.length_a   1.000
_cell.length_b   1.000
_cell.length_c   1.000
_cell.angle_alpha   90.00
_cell.angle_beta   90.00
_cell.angle_gamma   90.00
#
_symmetry.space_group_name_H-M   'P 1'
#
loop_
_entity.id
_entity.type
_entity.pdbx_description
1 polymer ?
#
loop_
_entity_poly.entity_id
_entity_poly.type
_entity_poly.pdbx_seq_one_letter_code
_entity_poly.pdbx_strand_id
1 'polypeptide(L)'
;MSFSAKTIRHVTLLLALVFTGIYGLWFFGVLSFARPTRLLASPSMQDRMDGLILIAEKGPEGARWRHEVVACLETEENVHVKEMAIIALRELGESPEAVDSLKQIFHLEQDPEVRAALEDLLFQWEVPLPAEAFSPSEGIQSQPEMQGSR
;
A
#
# COMPACT_ATOMS: atom_id res chain seq x y z
N MET A 1 -35.95 -16.78 -38.28
CA MET A 1 -36.63 -16.95 -36.99
C MET A 1 -37.03 -15.56 -36.49
N SER A 2 -38.34 -15.27 -36.39
CA SER A 2 -38.84 -13.97 -35.89
C SER A 2 -39.07 -14.08 -34.39
N PHE A 3 -38.33 -13.31 -33.58
CA PHE A 3 -38.54 -13.27 -32.14
C PHE A 3 -39.80 -12.45 -31.83
N SER A 4 -40.68 -13.01 -30.99
CA SER A 4 -41.90 -12.31 -30.57
C SER A 4 -41.56 -11.04 -29.80
N ALA A 5 -42.25 -9.94 -30.10
CA ALA A 5 -42.03 -8.63 -29.46
C ALA A 5 -42.14 -8.69 -27.93
N LYS A 6 -42.95 -9.61 -27.39
CA LYS A 6 -43.06 -9.87 -25.95
C LYS A 6 -41.77 -10.50 -25.38
N THR A 7 -41.17 -11.43 -26.10
CA THR A 7 -39.91 -12.06 -25.73
C THR A 7 -38.77 -11.04 -25.72
N ILE A 8 -38.71 -10.16 -26.74
CA ILE A 8 -37.72 -9.08 -26.80
C ILE A 8 -37.88 -8.15 -25.59
N ARG A 9 -39.10 -7.71 -25.29
CA ARG A 9 -39.38 -6.83 -24.13
C ARG A 9 -38.97 -7.44 -22.80
N HIS A 10 -39.24 -8.73 -22.59
CA HIS A 10 -38.85 -9.41 -21.35
C HIS A 10 -37.34 -9.58 -21.22
N VAL A 11 -36.64 -9.90 -22.32
CA VAL A 11 -35.18 -9.98 -22.34
C VAL A 11 -34.55 -8.61 -22.06
N THR A 12 -35.07 -7.53 -22.64
CA THR A 12 -34.57 -6.17 -22.39
C THR A 12 -34.76 -5.74 -20.94
N LEU A 13 -35.93 -6.04 -20.34
CA LEU A 13 -36.18 -5.74 -18.92
C LEU A 13 -35.26 -6.52 -17.99
N LEU A 14 -34.99 -7.79 -18.30
CA LEU A 14 -34.10 -8.63 -17.51
C LEU A 14 -32.65 -8.15 -17.59
N LEU A 15 -32.18 -7.78 -18.79
CA LEU A 15 -30.87 -7.15 -18.98
C LEU A 15 -30.76 -5.82 -18.23
N ALA A 16 -31.79 -4.97 -18.30
CA ALA A 16 -31.80 -3.70 -17.57
C ALA A 16 -31.69 -3.92 -16.05
N LEU A 17 -32.41 -4.90 -15.49
CA LEU A 17 -32.31 -5.27 -14.09
C LEU A 17 -30.91 -5.77 -13.71
N VAL A 18 -30.31 -6.63 -14.54
CA VAL A 18 -28.95 -7.14 -14.30
C VAL A 18 -27.93 -6.02 -14.34
N PHE A 19 -27.95 -5.15 -15.35
CA PHE A 19 -27.03 -4.02 -15.44
C PHE A 19 -27.23 -3.01 -14.31
N THR A 20 -28.48 -2.75 -13.91
CA THR A 20 -28.76 -1.87 -12.77
C THR A 20 -28.24 -2.49 -11.46
N GLY A 21 -28.36 -3.80 -11.27
CA GLY A 21 -27.79 -4.51 -10.13
C GLY A 21 -26.26 -4.46 -10.10
N ILE A 22 -25.61 -4.73 -11.24
CA ILE A 22 -24.14 -4.64 -11.37
C ILE A 22 -23.66 -3.20 -11.13
N TYR A 23 -24.34 -2.21 -11.71
CA TYR A 23 -24.03 -0.80 -11.50
C TYR A 23 -24.19 -0.39 -10.04
N GLY A 24 -25.26 -0.82 -9.38
CA GLY A 24 -25.47 -0.57 -7.95
C GLY A 24 -24.35 -1.17 -7.11
N LEU A 25 -24.01 -2.45 -7.34
CA LEU A 25 -22.91 -3.11 -6.63
C LEU A 25 -21.56 -2.43 -6.86
N TRP A 26 -21.30 -1.93 -8.07
CA TRP A 26 -20.10 -1.13 -8.36
C TRP A 26 -20.13 0.23 -7.66
N PHE A 27 -21.26 0.95 -7.72
CA PHE A 27 -21.43 2.27 -7.10
C PHE A 27 -21.30 2.22 -5.57
N PHE A 28 -21.76 1.14 -4.94
CA PHE A 28 -21.59 0.90 -3.50
C PHE A 28 -20.25 0.25 -3.14
N GLY A 29 -19.32 0.09 -4.10
CA GLY A 29 -17.97 -0.45 -3.84
C GLY A 29 -17.90 -1.96 -3.60
N VAL A 30 -19.01 -2.69 -3.73
CA VAL A 30 -19.06 -4.15 -3.57
C VAL A 30 -18.36 -4.86 -4.73
N LEU A 31 -18.49 -4.32 -5.94
CA LEU A 31 -17.73 -4.76 -7.12
C LEU A 31 -16.67 -3.73 -7.48
N SER A 32 -15.40 -4.10 -7.43
CA SER A 32 -14.31 -3.34 -8.05
C SER A 32 -13.77 -4.11 -9.25
N PHE A 33 -13.83 -3.49 -10.43
CA PHE A 33 -13.25 -4.04 -11.67
C PHE A 33 -11.79 -3.62 -11.86
N ALA A 34 -11.27 -2.78 -10.96
CA ALA A 34 -9.87 -2.41 -10.97
C ALA A 34 -9.03 -3.65 -10.64
N ARG A 35 -8.04 -3.93 -11.48
CA ARG A 35 -7.01 -4.94 -11.20
C ARG A 35 -5.85 -4.19 -10.56
N PRO A 36 -5.61 -4.33 -9.24
CA PRO A 36 -4.60 -3.54 -8.57
C PRO A 36 -3.21 -3.68 -9.22
N THR A 37 -2.87 -4.88 -9.67
CA THR A 37 -1.62 -5.16 -10.40
C THR A 37 -1.43 -4.32 -11.67
N ARG A 38 -2.50 -4.02 -12.40
CA ARG A 38 -2.41 -3.13 -13.58
C ARG A 38 -2.25 -1.66 -13.19
N LEU A 39 -2.87 -1.27 -12.09
CA LEU A 39 -2.75 0.08 -11.55
C LEU A 39 -1.34 0.34 -11.03
N LEU A 40 -0.75 -0.62 -10.29
CA LEU A 40 0.65 -0.55 -9.83
C LEU A 40 1.66 -0.50 -10.98
N ALA A 41 1.37 -1.13 -12.12
CA ALA A 41 2.22 -1.09 -13.31
C ALA A 41 2.03 0.18 -14.16
N SER A 42 1.13 1.08 -13.79
CA SER A 42 0.83 2.28 -14.57
C SER A 42 1.95 3.32 -14.42
N PRO A 43 2.29 4.07 -15.50
CA PRO A 43 3.22 5.21 -15.39
C PRO A 43 2.64 6.36 -14.57
N SER A 44 1.31 6.44 -14.43
CA SER A 44 0.64 7.46 -13.62
C SER A 44 0.83 7.18 -12.13
N MET A 45 1.37 8.17 -11.41
CA MET A 45 1.49 8.11 -9.94
C MET A 45 0.11 7.94 -9.27
N GLN A 46 -0.92 8.61 -9.77
CA GLN A 46 -2.27 8.52 -9.23
C GLN A 46 -2.83 7.09 -9.36
N ASP A 47 -2.59 6.43 -10.49
CA ASP A 47 -3.06 5.06 -10.69
C ASP A 47 -2.36 4.11 -9.71
N ARG A 48 -1.05 4.26 -9.51
CA ARG A 48 -0.30 3.44 -8.54
C ARG A 48 -0.81 3.67 -7.12
N MET A 49 -1.07 4.91 -6.74
CA MET A 49 -1.67 5.26 -5.46
C MET A 49 -3.04 4.57 -5.27
N ASP A 50 -3.93 4.70 -6.25
CA ASP A 50 -5.26 4.06 -6.23
C ASP A 50 -5.13 2.54 -6.14
N GLY A 51 -4.15 1.95 -6.84
CA GLY A 51 -3.83 0.52 -6.77
C GLY A 51 -3.45 0.07 -5.36
N LEU A 52 -2.61 0.85 -4.67
CA LEU A 52 -2.18 0.58 -3.30
C LEU A 52 -3.34 0.73 -2.29
N ILE A 53 -4.15 1.78 -2.42
CA ILE A 53 -5.35 1.98 -1.58
C ILE A 53 -6.31 0.81 -1.74
N LEU A 54 -6.60 0.40 -2.98
CA LEU A 54 -7.48 -0.74 -3.25
C LEU A 54 -6.96 -2.06 -2.66
N ILE A 55 -5.64 -2.24 -2.59
CA ILE A 55 -5.03 -3.42 -1.94
C ILE A 55 -5.17 -3.31 -0.42
N ALA A 56 -4.83 -2.15 0.15
CA ALA A 56 -4.90 -1.89 1.59
C ALA A 56 -6.32 -2.08 2.14
N GLU A 57 -7.35 -1.62 1.42
CA GLU A 57 -8.76 -1.78 1.79
C GLU A 57 -9.23 -3.25 1.89
N LYS A 58 -8.47 -4.20 1.32
CA LYS A 58 -8.75 -5.63 1.46
C LYS A 58 -8.19 -6.23 2.75
N GLY A 59 -7.35 -5.49 3.48
CA GLY A 59 -6.69 -5.96 4.68
C GLY A 59 -5.99 -7.32 4.44
N PRO A 60 -6.17 -8.31 5.33
CA PRO A 60 -5.53 -9.62 5.17
C PRO A 60 -5.90 -10.38 3.88
N GLU A 61 -7.08 -10.15 3.29
CA GLU A 61 -7.45 -10.77 2.00
C GLU A 61 -6.58 -10.24 0.85
N GLY A 62 -6.02 -9.05 1.02
CA GLY A 62 -5.10 -8.45 0.06
C GLY A 62 -3.70 -9.07 0.06
N ALA A 63 -3.39 -9.98 1.00
CA ALA A 63 -2.08 -10.61 1.16
C ALA A 63 -1.57 -11.29 -0.13
N ARG A 64 -2.48 -11.72 -1.01
CA ARG A 64 -2.11 -12.28 -2.33
C ARG A 64 -1.34 -11.30 -3.22
N TRP A 65 -1.51 -10.00 -3.00
CA TRP A 65 -0.82 -8.94 -3.76
C TRP A 65 0.43 -8.38 -3.06
N ARG A 66 0.85 -9.00 -1.95
CA ARG A 66 1.97 -8.49 -1.14
C ARG A 66 3.24 -8.35 -1.96
N HIS A 67 3.51 -9.31 -2.85
CA HIS A 67 4.70 -9.30 -3.69
C HIS A 67 4.70 -8.11 -4.68
N GLU A 68 3.55 -7.73 -5.23
CA GLU A 68 3.45 -6.54 -6.10
C GLU A 68 3.58 -5.24 -5.31
N VAL A 69 3.11 -5.20 -4.05
CA VAL A 69 3.31 -4.02 -3.19
C VAL A 69 4.79 -3.86 -2.83
N VAL A 70 5.49 -4.95 -2.50
CA VAL A 70 6.94 -4.93 -2.27
C VAL A 70 7.69 -4.49 -3.53
N ALA A 71 7.37 -5.06 -4.69
CA ALA A 71 8.01 -4.68 -5.95
C ALA A 71 7.75 -3.21 -6.33
N CYS A 72 6.55 -2.70 -6.02
CA CYS A 72 6.23 -1.28 -6.17
C CYS A 72 7.15 -0.43 -5.30
N LEU A 73 7.25 -0.77 -4.00
CA LEU A 73 8.10 -0.05 -3.05
C LEU A 73 9.59 -0.06 -3.42
N GLU A 74 10.10 -1.17 -3.95
CA GLU A 74 11.50 -1.31 -4.38
C GLU A 74 11.87 -0.42 -5.57
N THR A 75 10.92 -0.20 -6.49
CA THR A 75 11.19 0.49 -7.77
C THR A 75 10.64 1.90 -7.86
N GLU A 76 9.77 2.28 -6.93
CA GLU A 76 9.16 3.61 -6.90
C GLU A 76 10.18 4.69 -6.54
N GLU A 77 10.02 5.88 -7.12
CA GLU A 77 10.83 7.06 -6.82
C GLU A 77 10.02 8.09 -6.02
N ASN A 78 8.70 8.09 -6.16
CA ASN A 78 7.82 9.03 -5.47
C ASN A 78 7.62 8.64 -4.00
N VAL A 79 8.04 9.53 -3.09
CA VAL A 79 7.95 9.36 -1.63
C VAL A 79 6.52 9.00 -1.18
N HIS A 80 5.50 9.72 -1.65
CA HIS A 80 4.13 9.46 -1.22
C HIS A 80 3.61 8.08 -1.64
N VAL A 81 4.00 7.61 -2.84
CA VAL A 81 3.62 6.27 -3.28
C VAL A 81 4.33 5.20 -2.45
N LYS A 82 5.60 5.43 -2.08
CA LYS A 82 6.33 4.55 -1.15
C LYS A 82 5.66 4.49 0.23
N GLU A 83 5.30 5.63 0.81
CA GLU A 83 4.58 5.69 2.08
C GLU A 83 3.27 4.90 2.02
N MET A 84 2.50 5.09 0.95
CA MET A 84 1.25 4.34 0.77
C MET A 84 1.51 2.84 0.59
N ALA A 85 2.61 2.44 -0.04
CA ALA A 85 2.98 1.03 -0.17
C ALA A 85 3.30 0.41 1.20
N ILE A 86 3.98 1.16 2.07
CA ILE A 86 4.27 0.74 3.45
C ILE A 86 2.97 0.61 4.25
N ILE A 87 2.04 1.56 4.13
CA ILE A 87 0.71 1.49 4.74
C ILE A 87 -0.04 0.26 4.23
N ALA A 88 -0.04 0.02 2.91
CA ALA A 88 -0.68 -1.15 2.34
C ALA A 88 -0.10 -2.44 2.93
N LEU A 89 1.24 -2.57 3.01
CA LEU A 89 1.89 -3.73 3.63
C LEU A 89 1.46 -3.95 5.08
N ARG A 90 1.26 -2.88 5.86
CA ARG A 90 0.73 -2.96 7.23
C ARG A 90 -0.64 -3.61 7.26
N GLU A 91 -1.56 -3.16 6.42
CA GLU A 91 -2.93 -3.70 6.33
C GLU A 91 -2.96 -5.17 5.88
N LEU A 92 -1.99 -5.57 5.04
CA LEU A 92 -1.84 -6.96 4.57
C LEU A 92 -1.30 -7.92 5.64
N GLY A 93 -0.73 -7.39 6.72
CA GLY A 93 -0.11 -8.15 7.80
C GLY A 93 1.26 -8.74 7.47
N GLU A 94 1.94 -9.17 8.53
CA GLU A 94 3.31 -9.69 8.50
C GLU A 94 3.47 -10.90 7.57
N SER A 95 4.62 -10.97 6.90
CA SER A 95 5.03 -12.11 6.09
C SER A 95 6.54 -12.25 6.11
N PRO A 96 7.10 -13.44 6.42
CA PRO A 96 8.55 -13.64 6.46
C PRO A 96 9.25 -13.20 5.17
N GLU A 97 8.68 -13.54 4.02
CA GLU A 97 9.21 -13.16 2.70
C GLU A 97 9.26 -11.65 2.49
N ALA A 98 8.25 -10.91 2.98
CA ALA A 98 8.22 -9.46 2.84
C ALA A 98 9.16 -8.78 3.83
N VAL A 99 9.32 -9.34 5.03
CA VAL A 99 10.27 -8.83 6.05
C VAL A 99 11.70 -8.83 5.51
N ASP A 100 12.11 -9.88 4.81
CA ASP A 100 13.45 -9.96 4.24
C ASP A 100 13.68 -8.90 3.15
N SER A 101 12.71 -8.68 2.27
CA SER A 101 12.76 -7.56 1.30
C SER A 101 12.77 -6.20 2.00
N LEU A 102 11.92 -5.99 3.00
CA LEU A 102 11.83 -4.71 3.71
C LEU A 102 13.11 -4.34 4.45
N LYS A 103 13.84 -5.32 5.01
CA LYS A 103 15.17 -5.07 5.58
C LYS A 103 16.14 -4.56 4.52
N GLN A 104 16.14 -5.15 3.33
CA GLN A 104 17.00 -4.71 2.23
C GLN A 104 16.62 -3.30 1.75
N ILE A 105 15.33 -3.04 1.59
CA ILE A 105 14.81 -1.71 1.22
C ILE A 105 15.21 -0.68 2.28
N PHE A 106 15.03 -0.98 3.56
CA PHE A 106 15.40 -0.10 4.67
C PHE A 106 16.88 0.30 4.65
N HIS A 107 17.77 -0.62 4.33
CA HIS A 107 19.21 -0.35 4.22
C HIS A 107 19.57 0.56 3.04
N LEU A 108 18.81 0.50 1.94
CA LEU A 108 19.07 1.26 0.73
C LEU A 108 18.33 2.60 0.67
N GLU A 109 17.19 2.70 1.35
CA GLU A 109 16.34 3.88 1.35
C GLU A 109 17.10 5.07 1.92
N GLN A 110 17.08 6.20 1.22
CA GLN A 110 17.80 7.42 1.64
C GLN A 110 16.84 8.47 2.19
N ASP A 111 15.57 8.40 1.80
CA ASP A 111 14.56 9.34 2.26
C ASP A 111 14.23 9.11 3.75
N PRO A 112 14.34 10.14 4.60
CA PRO A 112 14.14 9.99 6.03
C PRO A 112 12.69 9.69 6.41
N GLU A 113 11.70 10.18 5.64
CA GLU A 113 10.27 9.96 5.91
C GLU A 113 9.91 8.51 5.59
N VAL A 114 10.34 8.02 4.42
CA VAL A 114 10.14 6.61 4.03
C VAL A 114 10.88 5.67 4.99
N ARG A 115 12.11 6.01 5.38
CA ARG A 115 12.89 5.20 6.32
C ARG A 115 12.21 5.10 7.69
N ALA A 116 11.67 6.21 8.21
CA ALA A 116 10.92 6.21 9.46
C ALA A 116 9.63 5.38 9.36
N ALA A 117 8.92 5.45 8.22
CA ALA A 117 7.73 4.63 7.99
C ALA A 117 8.05 3.12 7.93
N LEU A 118 9.18 2.76 7.31
CA LEU A 118 9.69 1.38 7.30
C LEU A 118 10.10 0.90 8.69
N GLU A 119 10.77 1.76 9.47
CA GLU A 119 11.16 1.47 10.85
C GLU A 119 9.92 1.20 11.71
N ASP A 120 8.90 2.06 11.65
CA ASP A 120 7.65 1.89 12.38
C ASP A 120 6.93 0.59 11.99
N LEU A 121 6.90 0.24 10.69
CA LEU A 121 6.33 -1.01 10.22
C LEU A 121 7.08 -2.23 10.79
N LEU A 122 8.41 -2.24 10.68
CA LEU A 122 9.25 -3.34 11.16
C LEU A 122 9.20 -3.47 12.69
N PHE A 123 9.12 -2.35 13.40
CA PHE A 123 8.92 -2.32 14.85
C PHE A 123 7.57 -2.95 15.25
N GLN A 124 6.48 -2.61 14.54
CA GLN A 124 5.16 -3.19 14.79
C GLN A 124 5.09 -4.69 14.55
N TRP A 125 5.91 -5.20 13.65
CA TRP A 125 6.06 -6.63 13.40
C TRP A 125 7.12 -7.29 14.29
N GLU A 126 7.62 -6.59 15.30
CA GLU A 126 8.62 -7.08 16.25
C GLU A 126 9.91 -7.59 15.56
N VAL A 127 10.22 -7.06 14.37
CA VAL A 127 11.39 -7.46 13.60
C VAL A 127 12.62 -6.72 14.14
N PRO A 128 13.66 -7.43 14.60
CA PRO A 128 14.87 -6.79 15.08
C PRO A 128 15.61 -6.12 13.92
N LEU A 129 15.78 -4.80 14.01
CA LEU A 129 16.65 -4.02 13.14
C LEU A 129 18.09 -4.03 13.68
N PRO A 130 19.11 -4.09 12.81
CA PRO A 130 20.51 -4.00 13.24
C PRO A 130 20.80 -2.65 13.91
N ALA A 131 21.67 -2.65 14.92
CA ALA A 131 21.93 -1.48 15.77
C ALA A 131 22.43 -0.24 14.99
N GLU A 132 23.00 -0.41 13.80
CA GLU A 132 23.41 0.70 12.93
C GLU A 132 22.23 1.48 12.32
N ALA A 133 21.00 0.94 12.37
CA ALA A 133 19.78 1.63 11.95
C ALA A 133 19.42 2.83 12.84
N PHE A 134 19.84 2.79 14.11
CA PHE A 134 19.52 3.79 15.13
C PHE A 134 20.70 4.73 15.34
N SER A 135 21.24 5.33 14.27
CA SER A 135 22.30 6.32 14.44
C SER A 135 21.68 7.62 14.99
N PRO A 136 21.90 8.00 16.27
CA PRO A 136 21.40 9.25 16.78
C PRO A 136 22.20 10.36 16.10
N SER A 137 21.52 11.26 15.41
CA SER A 137 22.09 12.55 15.04
C SER A 137 22.63 13.20 16.32
N GLU A 138 23.96 13.26 16.39
CA GLU A 138 24.82 14.05 17.28
C GLU A 138 24.21 14.44 18.62
N GLY A 139 24.68 13.76 19.68
CA GLY A 139 24.60 14.29 21.03
C GLY A 139 25.24 15.68 21.08
N ILE A 140 24.40 16.72 21.15
CA ILE A 140 24.81 18.02 21.70
C ILE A 140 25.10 17.76 23.17
N GLN A 141 26.35 17.41 23.43
CA GLN A 141 26.93 17.29 24.75
C GLN A 141 27.11 18.72 25.27
N SER A 142 26.03 19.28 25.85
CA SER A 142 26.09 20.53 26.60
C SER A 142 27.03 20.34 27.78
N GLN A 143 28.27 20.80 27.60
CA GLN A 143 29.32 20.85 28.60
C GLN A 143 28.82 21.65 29.81
N PRO A 144 28.92 21.16 31.06
CA PRO A 144 28.57 21.96 32.22
C PRO A 144 29.70 22.97 32.46
N GLU A 145 29.42 24.26 32.27
CA GLU A 145 30.28 25.33 32.75
C GLU A 145 30.33 25.28 34.29
N MET A 146 31.40 24.71 34.82
CA MET A 146 31.79 24.86 36.21
C MET A 146 32.25 26.31 36.42
N GLN A 147 31.34 27.20 36.81
CA GLN A 147 31.73 28.49 37.40
C GLN A 147 32.27 28.24 38.81
N GLY A 148 33.60 28.19 38.89
CA GLY A 148 34.36 28.18 40.12
C GLY A 148 34.22 29.49 40.89
N SER A 149 34.09 29.35 42.21
CA SER A 149 34.13 30.43 43.18
C SER A 149 35.39 31.29 43.04
N ARG A 150 35.19 32.62 43.12
CA ARG A 150 36.03 33.55 43.87
C ARG A 150 35.26 34.84 44.15
#